data_AF-A0A9W9YM77-F1
#
_entry.id   AF-A0A9W9YM77-F1
#
_cell.length_a   1.000
_cell.length_b   1.000
_cell.length_c   1.000
_cell.angle_alpha   90.00
_cell.angle_beta   90.00
_cell.angle_gamma   90.00
#
_symmetry.space_group_name_H-M   'P 1'
#
loop_
_entity.id
_entity.type
_entity.pdbx_description
1 polymer ?
#
loop_
_entity_poly.entity_id
_entity_poly.type
_entity_poly.pdbx_seq_one_letter_code
_entity_poly.pdbx_strand_id
1 'polypeptide(L)'
;MYINWIKINTSPVCFGARDNSYGVFTIPKAGHVFTFKLAHRSGYVNCDAATQYQSNWGCIANLAVFITDDQQQRILPTDNASFHGHSTPCLHNIVYNLPGFTTDSPELRFNNFSSPLAVSKGEKFQIWYTEDLKDCYENDNYGQTCADMYGLYL
;
A
#
# COMPACT_ATOMS: atom_id res chain seq x y z
N MET A 1 -16.46 -4.53 22.20
CA MET A 1 -15.39 -5.15 21.39
C MET A 1 -14.32 -4.09 21.22
N TYR A 2 -13.13 -4.26 21.80
CA TYR A 2 -12.09 -3.24 21.77
C TYR A 2 -11.38 -3.27 20.41
N ILE A 3 -11.22 -2.11 19.76
CA ILE A 3 -10.49 -2.00 18.50
C ILE A 3 -9.00 -2.24 18.80
N ASN A 4 -8.45 -3.35 18.32
CA ASN A 4 -7.07 -3.74 18.60
C ASN A 4 -6.16 -3.52 17.37
N TRP A 5 -5.72 -2.28 17.18
CA TRP A 5 -4.67 -1.96 16.21
C TRP A 5 -3.30 -2.32 16.78
N ILE A 6 -2.66 -3.32 16.20
CA ILE A 6 -1.31 -3.73 16.57
C ILE A 6 -0.34 -3.11 15.57
N LYS A 7 0.62 -2.32 16.06
CA LYS A 7 1.75 -1.87 15.24
C LYS A 7 2.61 -3.08 14.88
N ILE A 8 2.83 -3.29 13.58
CA ILE A 8 3.49 -4.48 13.04
C ILE A 8 5.01 -4.31 13.00
N ASN A 9 5.48 -3.15 12.55
CA ASN A 9 6.89 -2.85 12.34
C ASN A 9 7.52 -2.17 13.56
N THR A 10 8.83 -2.36 13.75
CA THR A 10 9.62 -1.63 14.76
C THR A 10 10.22 -0.35 14.18
N SER A 11 10.77 -0.43 12.96
CA SER A 11 11.25 0.70 12.16
C SER A 11 10.33 0.94 10.97
N PRO A 12 10.12 2.20 10.52
CA PRO A 12 9.29 2.51 9.36
C PRO A 12 9.66 1.66 8.14
N VAL A 13 8.64 1.19 7.42
CA VAL A 13 8.78 0.41 6.19
C VAL A 13 8.75 1.39 5.03
N CYS A 14 9.83 1.42 4.25
CA CYS A 14 9.98 2.34 3.14
C CYS A 14 9.81 1.62 1.80
N PHE A 15 9.15 2.27 0.85
CA PHE A 15 9.00 1.79 -0.52
C PHE A 15 9.14 2.96 -1.51
N GLY A 16 9.69 2.66 -2.67
CA GLY A 16 9.92 3.59 -3.78
C GLY A 16 8.86 3.45 -4.86
N ALA A 17 8.96 4.32 -5.85
CA ALA A 17 8.05 4.35 -6.99
C ALA A 17 8.58 3.64 -8.24
N ARG A 18 9.77 3.02 -8.17
CA ARG A 18 10.43 2.28 -9.26
C ARG A 18 11.55 1.33 -8.82
N ASP A 19 12.11 0.57 -9.76
CA ASP A 19 13.30 -0.28 -9.64
C ASP A 19 13.14 -1.46 -8.66
N ASN A 20 11.94 -2.04 -8.55
CA ASN A 20 11.60 -3.07 -7.57
C ASN A 20 11.85 -2.63 -6.11
N SER A 21 11.57 -1.36 -5.79
CA SER A 21 11.88 -0.76 -4.50
C SER A 21 10.74 -0.95 -3.49
N TYR A 22 10.24 -2.18 -3.32
CA TYR A 22 9.17 -2.49 -2.37
C TYR A 22 9.62 -2.47 -0.91
N GLY A 23 8.67 -2.18 -0.02
CA GLY A 23 8.85 -2.28 1.42
C GLY A 23 8.38 -3.65 1.92
N VAL A 24 9.04 -4.22 2.93
CA VAL A 24 8.63 -5.50 3.54
C VAL A 24 8.25 -5.29 5.00
N PHE A 25 7.14 -5.88 5.42
CA PHE A 25 6.80 -6.01 6.83
C PHE A 25 6.54 -7.47 7.20
N THR A 26 6.82 -7.79 8.47
CA THR A 26 6.73 -9.16 8.99
C THR A 26 5.73 -9.23 10.12
N ILE A 27 4.79 -10.17 10.04
CA ILE A 27 3.74 -10.34 11.03
C ILE A 27 4.35 -10.73 12.39
N PRO A 28 4.09 -9.96 13.47
CA PRO A 28 4.73 -10.18 14.76
C PRO A 28 4.06 -11.30 15.57
N LYS A 29 2.79 -11.60 15.26
CA LYS A 29 1.95 -12.54 16.00
C LYS A 29 0.93 -13.19 15.05
N ALA A 30 0.77 -14.51 15.16
CA ALA A 30 -0.27 -15.23 14.45
C ALA A 30 -1.69 -14.82 14.91
N GLY A 31 -2.66 -14.86 14.02
CA GLY A 31 -4.04 -14.51 14.33
C GLY A 31 -4.88 -14.28 13.08
N HIS A 32 -5.98 -13.55 13.26
CA HIS A 32 -6.86 -13.17 12.17
C HIS A 32 -6.93 -11.64 12.10
N VAL A 33 -6.62 -11.08 10.93
CA VAL A 33 -6.55 -9.65 10.67
C VAL A 33 -7.75 -9.21 9.84
N PHE A 34 -8.50 -8.21 10.29
CA PHE A 34 -9.62 -7.63 9.55
C PHE A 34 -9.19 -6.71 8.41
N THR A 35 -8.12 -5.95 8.62
CA THR A 35 -7.53 -5.04 7.63
C THR A 35 -6.17 -4.55 8.11
N PHE A 36 -5.44 -3.91 7.21
CA PHE A 36 -4.24 -3.16 7.52
C PHE A 36 -4.48 -1.65 7.38
N LYS A 37 -3.63 -0.85 8.02
CA LYS A 37 -3.49 0.57 7.71
C LYS A 37 -2.03 0.98 7.64
N LEU A 38 -1.76 1.99 6.83
CA LEU A 38 -0.47 2.66 6.69
C LEU A 38 -0.55 4.00 7.42
N ALA A 39 0.47 4.37 8.18
CA ALA A 39 0.60 5.72 8.73
C ALA A 39 1.90 6.34 8.21
N HIS A 40 1.80 7.46 7.51
CA HIS A 40 2.96 8.14 6.92
C HIS A 40 3.93 8.59 8.02
N ARG A 41 5.22 8.54 7.69
CA ARG A 41 6.30 9.00 8.57
C ARG A 41 7.20 10.02 7.90
N SER A 42 7.57 9.79 6.65
CA SER A 42 8.50 10.65 5.92
C SER A 42 8.52 10.32 4.44
N GLY A 43 9.06 11.23 3.65
CA GLY A 43 9.28 11.03 2.22
C GLY A 43 8.00 11.18 1.40
N TYR A 44 8.11 10.83 0.12
CA TYR A 44 7.07 10.98 -0.89
C TYR A 44 7.34 10.01 -2.04
N VAL A 45 6.32 9.76 -2.85
CA VAL A 45 6.41 9.05 -4.13
C VAL A 45 5.84 9.93 -5.23
N ASN A 46 6.18 9.63 -6.48
CA ASN A 46 5.72 10.39 -7.64
C ASN A 46 5.66 9.50 -8.90
N CYS A 47 4.72 9.80 -9.80
CA CYS A 47 4.52 9.06 -11.06
C CYS A 47 4.93 9.82 -12.34
N ASP A 48 5.59 10.97 -12.19
CA ASP A 48 5.90 11.86 -13.31
C ASP A 48 7.14 12.68 -12.94
N ALA A 49 7.89 13.21 -13.90
CA ALA A 49 9.03 14.08 -13.64
C ALA A 49 8.66 15.35 -12.84
N ALA A 50 7.43 15.86 -12.97
CA ALA A 50 6.95 17.07 -12.32
C ALA A 50 6.76 16.90 -10.81
N THR A 51 7.33 17.82 -10.04
CA THR A 51 7.31 17.77 -8.56
C THR A 51 5.93 18.01 -7.94
N GLN A 52 4.97 18.57 -8.69
CA GLN A 52 3.63 18.90 -8.20
C GLN A 52 2.77 17.68 -7.89
N TYR A 53 3.15 16.49 -8.36
CA TYR A 53 2.43 15.24 -8.14
C TYR A 53 3.02 14.38 -7.02
N GLN A 54 4.08 14.88 -6.35
CA GLN A 54 4.64 14.24 -5.16
C GLN A 54 3.55 14.11 -4.10
N SER A 55 3.41 12.90 -3.55
CA SER A 55 2.44 12.63 -2.50
C SER A 55 2.89 11.50 -1.58
N ASN A 56 2.11 11.21 -0.53
CA ASN A 56 2.43 10.12 0.39
C ASN A 56 2.17 8.74 -0.23
N TRP A 57 1.14 8.61 -1.07
CA TRP A 57 0.54 7.30 -1.41
C TRP A 57 0.10 7.12 -2.86
N GLY A 58 0.40 8.05 -3.75
CA GLY A 58 -0.10 7.93 -5.11
C GLY A 58 0.36 9.06 -6.00
N CYS A 59 -0.52 9.44 -6.92
CA CYS A 59 -0.21 10.47 -7.89
C CYS A 59 -1.50 11.15 -8.37
N ILE A 60 -1.42 12.46 -8.59
CA ILE A 60 -2.52 13.33 -9.02
C ILE A 60 -3.70 13.26 -8.04
N ALA A 61 -4.67 12.38 -8.28
CA ALA A 61 -5.89 12.27 -7.49
C ALA A 61 -6.15 10.85 -6.98
N ASN A 62 -5.35 9.86 -7.39
CA ASN A 62 -5.60 8.46 -7.10
C ASN A 62 -4.50 7.87 -6.23
N LEU A 63 -4.90 6.96 -5.35
CA LEU A 63 -3.97 6.14 -4.57
C LEU A 63 -3.35 5.08 -5.49
N ALA A 64 -2.06 4.80 -5.29
CA ALA A 64 -1.26 3.90 -6.11
C ALA A 64 -0.40 2.98 -5.24
N VAL A 65 -0.93 2.53 -4.09
CA VAL A 65 -0.20 1.67 -3.15
C VAL A 65 -0.93 0.36 -2.93
N PHE A 66 -0.25 -0.76 -3.18
CA PHE A 66 -0.76 -2.09 -2.87
C PHE A 66 0.01 -2.73 -1.72
N ILE A 67 -0.71 -3.50 -0.89
CA ILE A 67 -0.12 -4.52 -0.05
C ILE A 67 -0.27 -5.85 -0.78
N THR A 68 0.82 -6.58 -0.93
CA THR A 68 0.86 -7.91 -1.56
C THR A 68 1.39 -8.97 -0.61
N ASP A 69 1.16 -10.23 -0.94
CA ASP A 69 1.92 -11.34 -0.38
C ASP A 69 3.37 -11.37 -0.96
N ASP A 70 4.13 -12.41 -0.62
CA ASP A 70 5.49 -12.61 -1.10
C ASP A 70 5.60 -13.05 -2.57
N GLN A 71 4.46 -13.39 -3.19
CA GLN A 71 4.32 -13.75 -4.61
C GLN A 71 3.73 -12.60 -5.42
N GLN A 72 3.78 -11.37 -4.87
CA GLN A 72 3.30 -10.14 -5.52
C GLN A 72 1.80 -10.17 -5.85
N GLN A 73 1.01 -11.04 -5.20
CA GLN A 73 -0.44 -11.05 -5.35
C GLN A 73 -1.06 -10.00 -4.44
N ARG A 74 -1.92 -9.15 -5.00
CA ARG A 74 -2.58 -8.07 -4.25
C ARG A 74 -3.47 -8.64 -3.15
N ILE A 75 -3.20 -8.20 -1.92
CA ILE A 75 -4.01 -8.47 -0.74
C ILE A 75 -4.89 -7.26 -0.42
N LEU A 76 -4.32 -6.05 -0.44
CA LEU A 76 -5.05 -4.80 -0.27
C LEU A 76 -4.61 -3.75 -1.30
N PRO A 77 -5.51 -2.84 -1.71
CA PRO A 77 -6.94 -2.82 -1.40
C PRO A 77 -7.69 -4.03 -1.97
N THR A 78 -8.80 -4.40 -1.33
CA THR A 78 -9.71 -5.44 -1.87
C THR A 78 -10.46 -4.92 -3.09
N ASP A 79 -11.12 -5.82 -3.83
CA ASP A 79 -11.91 -5.52 -5.04
C ASP A 79 -13.10 -4.57 -4.79
N ASN A 80 -13.40 -4.24 -3.53
CA ASN A 80 -14.40 -3.24 -3.15
C ASN A 80 -13.90 -1.79 -3.29
N ALA A 81 -12.61 -1.56 -3.56
CA ALA A 81 -12.10 -0.23 -3.88
C ALA A 81 -12.54 0.20 -5.29
N SER A 82 -12.68 1.51 -5.50
CA SER A 82 -12.98 2.05 -6.82
C SER A 82 -11.70 2.09 -7.66
N PHE A 83 -11.40 1.00 -8.37
CA PHE A 83 -10.22 0.91 -9.22
C PHE A 83 -10.36 1.68 -10.51
N HIS A 84 -9.23 2.26 -10.94
CA HIS A 84 -9.05 2.98 -12.18
C HIS A 84 -7.71 2.57 -12.81
N GLY A 85 -7.53 2.98 -14.05
CA GLY A 85 -6.33 2.67 -14.82
C GLY A 85 -6.59 2.77 -16.31
N HIS A 86 -5.57 2.46 -17.10
CA HIS A 86 -5.71 2.42 -18.54
C HIS A 86 -6.27 1.06 -19.00
N SER A 87 -6.82 1.00 -20.21
CA SER A 87 -7.36 -0.26 -20.78
C SER A 87 -6.25 -1.25 -21.19
N THR A 88 -5.00 -0.80 -21.20
CA THR A 88 -3.84 -1.65 -21.47
C THR A 88 -3.58 -2.60 -20.30
N PRO A 89 -3.23 -3.88 -20.55
CA PRO A 89 -3.01 -4.87 -19.48
C PRO A 89 -2.06 -4.42 -18.37
N CYS A 90 -1.03 -3.66 -18.75
CA CYS A 90 0.02 -3.13 -17.87
C CYS A 90 -0.48 -2.13 -16.82
N LEU A 91 -1.50 -1.32 -17.14
CA LEU A 91 -2.01 -0.24 -16.26
C LEU A 91 -3.48 -0.48 -15.87
N HIS A 92 -3.99 -1.72 -16.01
CA HIS A 92 -5.37 -2.04 -15.68
C HIS A 92 -5.56 -2.17 -14.17
N ASN A 93 -6.46 -1.37 -13.59
CA ASN A 93 -6.82 -1.39 -12.16
C ASN A 93 -5.61 -1.26 -11.20
N ILE A 94 -4.66 -0.40 -11.55
CA ILE A 94 -3.45 -0.17 -10.75
C ILE A 94 -3.57 1.02 -9.80
N VAL A 95 -4.55 1.90 -10.00
CA VAL A 95 -4.82 3.03 -9.10
C VAL A 95 -6.26 2.97 -8.61
N TYR A 96 -6.56 3.63 -7.50
CA TYR A 96 -7.89 3.53 -6.90
C TYR A 96 -8.24 4.73 -6.03
N ASN A 97 -9.53 4.86 -5.73
CA ASN A 97 -10.06 5.77 -4.72
C ASN A 97 -10.52 5.00 -3.48
N LEU A 98 -10.25 5.56 -2.30
CA LEU A 98 -10.83 5.12 -1.02
C LEU A 98 -11.64 6.25 -0.41
N PRO A 99 -12.93 6.03 -0.06
CA PRO A 99 -13.76 7.07 0.53
C PRO A 99 -13.12 7.68 1.79
N GLY A 100 -12.98 9.01 1.80
CA GLY A 100 -12.40 9.76 2.92
C GLY A 100 -10.86 9.81 2.93
N PHE A 101 -10.19 9.26 1.93
CA PHE A 101 -8.74 9.29 1.80
C PHE A 101 -8.29 9.91 0.48
N THR A 102 -7.13 10.56 0.53
CA THR A 102 -6.45 11.22 -0.59
C THR A 102 -4.99 10.77 -0.61
N THR A 103 -4.28 11.10 -1.69
CA THR A 103 -2.84 10.85 -1.88
C THR A 103 -1.95 11.40 -0.76
N ASP A 104 -2.40 12.43 -0.05
CA ASP A 104 -1.67 13.10 1.03
C ASP A 104 -2.21 12.84 2.43
N SER A 105 -3.17 11.91 2.56
CA SER A 105 -3.72 11.57 3.87
C SER A 105 -2.61 11.12 4.83
N PRO A 106 -2.64 11.48 6.13
CA PRO A 106 -1.59 11.08 7.07
C PRO A 106 -1.59 9.58 7.37
N GLU A 107 -2.71 8.90 7.10
CA GLU A 107 -2.83 7.46 7.14
C GLU A 107 -3.75 6.98 6.01
N LEU A 108 -3.55 5.75 5.55
CA LEU A 108 -4.48 5.02 4.69
C LEU A 108 -5.06 3.85 5.45
N ARG A 109 -6.37 3.83 5.62
CA ARG A 109 -7.09 2.69 6.16
C ARG A 109 -7.81 1.97 5.03
N PHE A 110 -7.40 0.74 4.77
CA PHE A 110 -8.04 -0.07 3.74
C PHE A 110 -9.38 -0.64 4.23
N ASN A 111 -10.27 -0.92 3.29
CA ASN A 111 -11.51 -1.64 3.57
C ASN A 111 -11.22 -2.99 4.25
N ASN A 112 -12.14 -3.43 5.11
CA ASN A 112 -12.02 -4.74 5.74
C ASN A 112 -12.09 -5.87 4.70
N PHE A 113 -11.36 -6.95 4.98
CA PHE A 113 -11.57 -8.20 4.29
C PHE A 113 -12.99 -8.73 4.58
N SER A 114 -13.63 -9.32 3.57
CA SER A 114 -14.94 -9.98 3.73
C SER A 114 -14.87 -11.16 4.71
N SER A 115 -13.70 -11.77 4.83
CA SER A 115 -13.37 -12.75 5.87
C SER A 115 -11.99 -12.40 6.42
N PRO A 116 -11.80 -12.38 7.75
CA PRO A 116 -10.51 -12.06 8.35
C PRO A 116 -9.36 -12.87 7.75
N LEU A 117 -8.27 -12.20 7.39
CA LEU A 117 -7.08 -12.84 6.85
C LEU A 117 -6.36 -13.59 7.97
N ALA A 118 -6.27 -14.91 7.87
CA ALA A 118 -5.46 -15.71 8.76
C ALA A 118 -3.97 -15.44 8.48
N VAL A 119 -3.21 -15.09 9.51
CA VAL A 119 -1.78 -14.78 9.40
C VAL A 119 -0.96 -15.58 10.40
N SER A 120 0.27 -15.90 10.02
CA SER A 120 1.26 -16.59 10.85
C SER A 120 2.35 -15.64 11.32
N LYS A 121 2.91 -15.87 12.52
CA LYS A 121 4.09 -15.13 12.97
C LYS A 121 5.25 -15.40 12.00
N GLY A 122 5.91 -14.34 11.54
CA GLY A 122 7.02 -14.44 10.59
C GLY A 122 6.60 -14.40 9.12
N GLU A 123 5.29 -14.45 8.83
CA GLU A 123 4.75 -14.24 7.49
C GLU A 123 5.09 -12.83 7.00
N LYS A 124 5.43 -12.71 5.72
CA LYS A 124 5.89 -11.47 5.10
C LYS A 124 4.86 -10.98 4.09
N PHE A 125 4.65 -9.68 4.11
CA PHE A 125 3.89 -8.97 3.11
C PHE A 125 4.75 -7.83 2.57
N GLN A 126 4.42 -7.38 1.36
CA GLN A 126 5.14 -6.32 0.68
C GLN A 126 4.22 -5.10 0.49
N ILE A 127 4.81 -3.92 0.42
CA ILE A 127 4.13 -2.67 0.09
C ILE A 127 4.79 -2.13 -1.16
N TRP A 128 3.96 -1.86 -2.15
CA TRP A 128 4.39 -1.50 -3.47
C TRP A 128 3.73 -0.21 -3.93
N TYR A 129 4.49 0.63 -4.63
CA TYR A 129 3.91 1.55 -5.59
C TYR A 129 3.47 0.76 -6.82
N THR A 130 2.30 1.05 -7.39
CA THR A 130 1.65 0.10 -8.30
C THR A 130 2.26 0.04 -9.69
N GLU A 131 2.88 1.12 -10.17
CA GLU A 131 3.66 1.10 -11.41
C GLU A 131 4.97 0.30 -11.26
N ASP A 132 5.61 0.37 -10.08
CA ASP A 132 6.79 -0.43 -9.73
C ASP A 132 6.44 -1.92 -9.68
N LEU A 133 5.35 -2.27 -8.99
CA LEU A 133 4.84 -3.66 -8.94
C LEU A 133 4.55 -4.24 -10.32
N LYS A 134 4.16 -3.40 -11.28
CA LYS A 134 3.81 -3.82 -12.64
C LYS A 134 4.99 -3.73 -13.61
N ASP A 135 6.13 -3.19 -13.18
CA ASP A 135 7.28 -2.89 -14.03
C ASP A 135 6.86 -2.10 -15.28
N CYS A 136 6.09 -1.04 -15.04
CA CYS A 136 5.27 -0.40 -16.05
C CYS A 136 5.32 1.12 -15.92
N TYR A 137 5.85 1.80 -16.94
CA TYR A 137 5.92 3.27 -17.01
C TYR A 137 6.62 3.90 -15.80
N GLU A 138 7.53 3.18 -15.13
CA GLU A 138 8.18 3.66 -13.92
C GLU A 138 9.44 4.52 -14.18
N ASN A 139 9.78 4.79 -15.45
CA ASN A 139 11.04 5.45 -15.82
C ASN A 139 11.12 6.92 -15.38
N ASP A 140 9.97 7.60 -15.29
CA ASP A 140 9.81 8.97 -14.82
C ASP A 140 9.34 9.06 -13.37
N ASN A 141 9.21 7.90 -12.70
CA ASN A 141 8.86 7.83 -11.29
C ASN A 141 10.08 8.11 -10.41
N TYR A 142 9.83 8.68 -9.23
CA TYR A 142 10.87 8.87 -8.24
C TYR A 142 10.31 9.09 -6.84
N GLY A 143 11.22 9.12 -5.88
CA GLY A 143 10.89 9.27 -4.47
C GLY A 143 10.81 7.93 -3.74
N GLN A 144 10.82 8.05 -2.42
CA GLN A 144 10.64 6.95 -1.49
C GLN A 144 9.82 7.49 -0.32
N THR A 145 8.78 6.76 0.07
CA THR A 145 7.92 7.07 1.20
C THR A 145 8.07 6.00 2.27
N CYS A 146 7.99 6.39 3.54
CA CYS A 146 8.13 5.50 4.69
C CYS A 146 6.89 5.55 5.57
N ALA A 147 6.42 4.38 6.01
CA ALA A 147 5.20 4.25 6.78
C ALA A 147 5.35 3.30 7.97
N ASP A 148 4.55 3.54 9.01
CA ASP A 148 4.25 2.53 10.01
C ASP A 148 3.06 1.68 9.57
N MET A 149 3.14 0.40 9.89
CA MET A 149 2.19 -0.63 9.54
C MET A 149 1.39 -1.04 10.75
N TYR A 150 0.07 -1.10 10.61
CA TYR A 150 -0.81 -1.59 11.66
C TYR A 150 -1.78 -2.63 11.11
N GLY A 151 -2.02 -3.69 11.87
CA GLY A 151 -3.08 -4.66 11.59
C GLY A 151 -4.19 -4.52 12.63
N LEU A 152 -5.44 -4.61 12.19
CA LEU A 152 -6.60 -4.71 13.09
C LEU A 152 -6.86 -6.19 13.37
N TYR A 153 -6.52 -6.66 14.56
CA TYR A 153 -6.66 -8.07 14.95
C TYR A 153 -8.00 -8.33 15.63
N LEU A 154 -8.48 -9.57 15.47
CA LEU A 154 -9.47 -10.21 16.34
C LEU A 154 -8.88 -10.54 17.72
#